data_AF-A0A1A2YHK4-F1
#
_entry.id   AF-A0A1A2YHK4-F1
#
_cell.length_a   1.000
_cell.length_b   1.000
_cell.length_c   1.000
_cell.angle_alpha   90.00
_cell.angle_beta   90.00
_cell.angle_gamma   90.00
#
_symmetry.space_group_name_H-M   'P 1'
#
loop_
_entity.id
_entity.type
_entity.pdbx_description
1 polymer ?
#
loop_
_entity_poly.entity_id
_entity_poly.type
_entity_poly.pdbx_seq_one_letter_code
_entity_poly.pdbx_strand_id
1 'polypeptide(L)'
;MSVDEFRPTADGGQMSGVPDDGTPVSIDDDVALLTEQIEALQRLGQRDDVDDEEIYDLSIRWGAALAGRLPRVAHYGSLGRLGDDDQRRFRSLCDQLRELSPLIERFDLARPQLPGSTDGQANRGRSARKRPSRFLRR
;
A
#
# COMPACT_ATOMS: atom_id res chain seq x y z
N MET A 1 62.56 -33.27 13.14
CA MET A 1 62.56 -32.28 12.05
C MET A 1 61.56 -32.72 10.99
N SER A 2 60.44 -32.02 10.89
CA SER A 2 59.81 -31.53 9.65
C SER A 2 58.37 -31.15 9.95
N VAL A 3 58.19 -29.84 9.98
CA VAL A 3 56.95 -29.09 9.93
C VAL A 3 56.54 -28.96 8.46
N ASP A 4 55.23 -29.02 8.20
CA ASP A 4 54.42 -28.50 7.06
C ASP A 4 53.22 -29.46 6.88
N GLU A 5 51.97 -29.06 6.74
CA GLU A 5 51.44 -27.89 6.07
C GLU A 5 50.02 -27.63 6.60
N PHE A 6 49.78 -26.40 7.04
CA PHE A 6 48.46 -25.90 7.41
C PHE A 6 47.88 -25.21 6.17
N ARG A 7 46.79 -25.74 5.58
CA ARG A 7 45.95 -24.97 4.64
C ARG A 7 44.47 -25.18 4.96
N PRO A 8 43.80 -24.21 5.60
CA PRO A 8 42.35 -24.15 5.60
C PRO A 8 41.89 -23.61 4.24
N THR A 9 41.20 -24.44 3.46
CA THR A 9 40.45 -23.97 2.30
C THR A 9 39.22 -23.24 2.81
N ALA A 10 39.32 -21.92 2.93
CA ALA A 10 38.15 -21.05 3.00
C ALA A 10 37.54 -20.97 1.59
N ASP A 11 36.64 -21.89 1.28
CA ASP A 11 35.68 -21.67 0.20
C ASP A 11 34.48 -20.93 0.79
N GLY A 12 34.55 -19.59 0.70
CA GLY A 12 33.39 -18.75 0.88
C GLY A 12 32.50 -18.93 -0.33
N GLY A 13 31.24 -19.32 -0.12
CA GLY A 13 30.32 -19.34 -1.25
C GLY A 13 29.05 -20.14 -1.11
N GLN A 14 28.40 -20.21 0.06
CA GLN A 14 26.98 -20.57 0.07
C GLN A 14 26.22 -19.61 0.99
N MET A 15 26.01 -18.41 0.47
CA MET A 15 24.78 -17.68 0.70
C MET A 15 23.65 -18.58 0.18
N SER A 16 23.13 -19.48 1.04
CA SER A 16 21.81 -20.07 0.82
C SER A 16 20.80 -18.93 0.95
N GLY A 17 20.74 -18.08 -0.09
CA GLY A 17 19.47 -17.50 -0.47
C GLY A 17 18.58 -18.70 -0.75
N VAL A 18 17.70 -19.00 0.20
CA VAL A 18 16.59 -19.92 -0.03
C VAL A 18 16.03 -19.52 -1.39
N PRO A 19 16.01 -20.40 -2.41
CA PRO A 19 15.31 -20.08 -3.63
C PRO A 19 13.89 -19.72 -3.19
N ASP A 20 13.51 -18.47 -3.41
CA ASP A 20 12.12 -18.08 -3.34
C ASP A 20 11.44 -18.95 -4.39
N ASP A 21 10.75 -20.00 -3.93
CA ASP A 21 10.41 -21.22 -4.69
C ASP A 21 9.39 -20.96 -5.83
N GLY A 22 9.25 -19.71 -6.26
CA GLY A 22 8.21 -19.27 -7.18
C GLY A 22 6.80 -19.46 -6.61
N THR A 23 6.68 -19.85 -5.33
CA THR A 23 5.39 -20.06 -4.67
C THR A 23 4.63 -18.74 -4.64
N PRO A 24 3.45 -18.67 -5.27
CA PRO A 24 2.63 -17.46 -5.27
C PRO A 24 2.38 -16.97 -3.84
N VAL A 25 2.55 -15.68 -3.62
CA VAL A 25 2.29 -15.06 -2.32
C VAL A 25 0.80 -14.74 -2.24
N SER A 26 0.11 -15.25 -1.21
CA SER A 26 -1.27 -14.87 -0.96
C SER A 26 -1.35 -13.40 -0.53
N ILE A 27 -2.30 -12.69 -1.13
CA ILE A 27 -2.65 -11.30 -0.83
C ILE A 27 -4.06 -11.19 -0.25
N ASP A 28 -4.68 -12.30 0.15
CA ASP A 28 -6.10 -12.34 0.50
C ASP A 28 -6.43 -11.36 1.64
N ASP A 29 -5.63 -11.35 2.71
CA ASP A 29 -5.80 -10.43 3.84
C ASP A 29 -5.62 -8.95 3.44
N ASP A 30 -4.69 -8.68 2.53
CA ASP A 30 -4.43 -7.31 2.06
C ASP A 30 -5.59 -6.80 1.21
N VAL A 31 -6.08 -7.63 0.30
CA VAL A 31 -7.22 -7.32 -0.56
C VAL A 31 -8.50 -7.20 0.25
N ALA A 32 -8.72 -8.08 1.22
CA ALA A 32 -9.89 -8.03 2.10
C ALA A 32 -9.93 -6.69 2.86
N LEU A 33 -8.83 -6.32 3.52
CA LEU A 33 -8.77 -5.08 4.29
C LEU A 33 -8.92 -3.84 3.38
N LEU A 34 -8.29 -3.82 2.21
CA LEU A 34 -8.47 -2.71 1.26
C LEU A 34 -9.92 -2.61 0.76
N THR A 35 -10.58 -3.76 0.53
CA THR A 35 -11.99 -3.81 0.11
C THR A 35 -12.91 -3.30 1.23
N GLU A 36 -12.68 -3.67 2.48
CA GLU A 36 -13.44 -3.16 3.63
C GLU A 36 -13.36 -1.63 3.73
N GLN A 37 -12.18 -1.05 3.50
CA GLN A 37 -12.00 0.39 3.53
C GLN A 37 -12.69 1.10 2.36
N ILE A 38 -12.70 0.47 1.17
CA ILE A 38 -13.45 0.94 0.00
C ILE A 38 -14.95 0.96 0.30
N GLU A 39 -15.49 -0.14 0.83
CA GLU A 39 -16.90 -0.22 1.18
C GLU A 39 -17.29 0.79 2.26
N ALA A 40 -16.44 0.97 3.28
CA ALA A 40 -16.65 1.96 4.31
C ALA A 40 -16.74 3.38 3.72
N LEU A 41 -15.86 3.73 2.79
CA LEU A 41 -15.90 5.02 2.09
C LEU A 41 -17.16 5.18 1.23
N GLN A 42 -17.57 4.14 0.51
CA GLN A 42 -18.80 4.17 -0.28
C GLN A 42 -20.04 4.37 0.60
N ARG A 43 -20.14 3.62 1.71
CA ARG A 43 -21.22 3.78 2.70
C ARG A 43 -21.26 5.17 3.30
N LEU A 44 -20.09 5.74 3.61
CA LEU A 44 -19.99 7.12 4.09
C LEU A 44 -20.47 8.13 3.03
N GLY A 45 -20.09 7.92 1.76
CA GLY A 45 -20.48 8.78 0.65
C GLY A 45 -21.97 8.81 0.33
N GLN A 46 -22.71 7.76 0.69
CA GLN A 46 -24.16 7.65 0.53
C GLN A 46 -24.95 8.42 1.59
N ARG A 47 -24.30 8.90 2.65
CA ARG A 47 -24.95 9.64 3.73
C ARG A 47 -24.91 11.14 3.46
N ASP A 48 -26.05 11.80 3.70
CA ASP A 48 -26.18 13.26 3.61
C ASP A 48 -25.60 13.96 4.84
N ASP A 49 -25.66 13.32 6.00
CA ASP A 49 -25.12 13.81 7.27
C ASP A 49 -24.14 12.80 7.86
N VAL A 50 -22.91 13.27 8.06
CA VAL A 50 -21.75 12.50 8.54
C VAL A 50 -21.01 13.38 9.50
N ASP A 51 -20.74 12.88 10.70
CA ASP A 51 -19.99 13.65 11.69
C ASP A 51 -18.47 13.61 11.43
N ASP A 52 -17.78 14.63 11.97
CA ASP A 52 -16.34 14.79 11.79
C ASP A 52 -15.52 13.65 12.44
N GLU A 53 -16.06 12.99 13.47
CA GLU A 53 -15.39 11.88 14.16
C GLU A 53 -15.37 10.62 13.28
N GLU A 54 -16.49 10.30 12.62
CA GLU A 54 -16.57 9.22 11.63
C GLU A 54 -15.62 9.43 10.44
N ILE A 55 -15.55 10.66 9.93
CA ILE A 55 -14.63 11.02 8.84
C ILE A 55 -13.17 10.85 9.31
N TYR A 56 -12.87 11.32 10.52
CA TYR A 56 -11.53 11.23 11.09
C TYR A 56 -11.08 9.78 11.28
N ASP A 57 -11.93 8.93 11.86
CA ASP A 57 -11.64 7.52 12.08
C ASP A 57 -11.45 6.76 10.77
N LEU A 58 -12.28 7.05 9.76
CA LEU A 58 -12.08 6.50 8.42
C LEU A 58 -10.76 6.98 7.82
N SER A 59 -10.41 8.25 7.98
CA SER A 59 -9.18 8.83 7.41
C SER A 59 -7.92 8.14 7.94
N ILE A 60 -7.87 7.79 9.23
CA ILE A 60 -6.76 7.07 9.84
C ILE A 60 -6.64 5.67 9.23
N ARG A 61 -7.72 4.90 9.22
CA ARG A 61 -7.71 3.53 8.70
C ARG A 61 -7.42 3.50 7.20
N TRP A 62 -8.01 4.43 6.46
CA TRP A 62 -7.77 4.61 5.02
C TRP A 62 -6.29 4.91 4.73
N GLY A 63 -5.71 5.89 5.42
CA GLY A 63 -4.30 6.23 5.27
C GLY A 63 -3.36 5.06 5.61
N ALA A 64 -3.64 4.34 6.70
CA ALA A 64 -2.86 3.17 7.10
C ALA A 64 -2.93 2.04 6.06
N ALA A 65 -4.12 1.74 5.54
CA ALA A 65 -4.31 0.72 4.51
C ALA A 65 -3.57 1.09 3.21
N LEU A 66 -3.65 2.34 2.77
CA LEU A 66 -2.98 2.82 1.56
C LEU A 66 -1.45 2.92 1.70
N ALA A 67 -0.92 3.17 2.90
CA ALA A 67 0.52 3.26 3.12
C ALA A 67 1.17 1.89 3.36
N GLY A 68 0.42 0.92 3.89
CA GLY A 68 0.94 -0.41 4.23
C GLY A 68 0.57 -1.50 3.23
N ARG A 69 -0.73 -1.70 3.02
CA ARG A 69 -1.27 -2.86 2.30
C ARG A 69 -1.16 -2.68 0.80
N LEU A 70 -1.62 -1.54 0.28
CA LEU A 70 -1.62 -1.27 -1.15
C LEU A 70 -0.21 -1.36 -1.78
N PRO A 71 0.86 -0.76 -1.22
CA PRO A 71 2.20 -0.83 -1.79
C PRO A 71 2.77 -2.25 -1.73
N ARG A 72 2.40 -3.04 -0.72
CA ARG A 72 2.80 -4.44 -0.58
C ARG A 72 2.20 -5.31 -1.69
N VAL A 73 0.91 -5.19 -1.96
CA VAL A 73 0.27 -5.93 -3.08
C VAL A 73 0.85 -5.48 -4.42
N ALA A 74 1.04 -4.18 -4.61
CA ALA A 74 1.67 -3.64 -5.82
C ALA A 74 3.09 -4.19 -6.03
N HIS A 75 3.86 -4.34 -4.95
CA HIS A 75 5.19 -4.94 -4.99
C HIS A 75 5.15 -6.38 -5.51
N TYR A 76 4.30 -7.25 -4.94
CA TYR A 76 4.19 -8.63 -5.41
C TYR A 76 3.69 -8.74 -6.85
N GLY A 77 2.75 -7.88 -7.26
CA GLY A 77 2.32 -7.78 -8.66
C GLY A 77 3.46 -7.39 -9.60
N SER A 78 4.29 -6.42 -9.21
CA SER A 78 5.45 -6.00 -10.02
C SER A 78 6.52 -7.09 -10.17
N LEU A 79 6.62 -8.00 -9.19
CA LEU A 79 7.52 -9.14 -9.21
C LEU A 79 6.95 -10.36 -9.95
N GLY A 80 5.70 -10.29 -10.43
CA GLY A 80 5.02 -11.44 -11.05
C GLY A 80 4.73 -12.59 -10.07
N ARG A 81 4.65 -12.30 -8.77
CA ARG A 81 4.42 -13.29 -7.70
C ARG A 81 2.96 -13.51 -7.34
N LEU A 82 2.05 -12.85 -8.06
CA LEU A 82 0.61 -13.05 -7.93
C LEU A 82 0.16 -14.09 -8.95
N GLY A 83 -0.67 -15.04 -8.52
CA GLY A 83 -1.37 -15.92 -9.47
C GLY A 83 -2.33 -15.11 -10.36
N ASP A 84 -2.80 -15.71 -11.46
CA ASP A 84 -3.67 -15.01 -12.41
C ASP A 84 -4.96 -14.46 -11.79
N ASP A 85 -5.56 -15.20 -10.85
CA ASP A 85 -6.72 -14.74 -10.07
C ASP A 85 -6.38 -13.52 -9.21
N ASP A 86 -5.27 -13.56 -8.49
CA ASP A 86 -4.82 -12.46 -7.62
C ASP A 86 -4.46 -11.23 -8.44
N GLN A 87 -3.86 -11.43 -9.60
CA GLN A 87 -3.56 -10.34 -10.54
C GLN A 87 -4.84 -9.69 -11.07
N ARG A 88 -5.90 -10.46 -11.35
CA ARG A 88 -7.22 -9.93 -11.71
C ARG A 88 -7.86 -9.19 -10.54
N ARG A 89 -7.84 -9.77 -9.34
CA ARG A 89 -8.36 -9.15 -8.11
C ARG A 89 -7.68 -7.82 -7.83
N PHE A 90 -6.36 -7.76 -7.93
CA PHE A 90 -5.60 -6.53 -7.72
C PHE A 90 -5.88 -5.45 -8.76
N ARG A 91 -6.04 -5.81 -10.05
CA ARG A 91 -6.46 -4.85 -11.09
C ARG A 91 -7.83 -4.25 -10.78
N SER A 92 -8.82 -5.10 -10.48
CA SER A 92 -10.17 -4.66 -10.09
C SER A 92 -10.14 -3.73 -8.88
N LEU A 93 -9.32 -4.05 -7.87
CA LEU A 93 -9.13 -3.20 -6.70
C LEU A 93 -8.58 -1.81 -7.08
N CYS A 94 -7.59 -1.76 -7.99
CA CYS A 94 -7.06 -0.48 -8.47
C CYS A 94 -8.12 0.32 -9.24
N ASP A 95 -8.96 -0.33 -10.04
CA ASP A 95 -10.04 0.34 -10.78
C ASP A 95 -11.07 0.95 -9.82
N GLN A 96 -11.52 0.18 -8.82
CA GLN A 96 -12.40 0.69 -7.76
C GLN A 96 -11.78 1.88 -7.01
N LEU A 97 -10.50 1.83 -6.66
CA LEU A 97 -9.81 2.94 -6.01
C LEU A 97 -9.77 4.21 -6.86
N ARG A 98 -9.71 4.09 -8.19
CA ARG A 98 -9.79 5.26 -9.10
C ARG A 98 -11.19 5.85 -9.12
N GLU A 99 -12.22 5.02 -9.14
CA GLU A 99 -13.63 5.44 -9.15
C GLU A 99 -14.01 6.23 -7.89
N LEU A 100 -13.34 5.98 -6.76
CA LEU A 100 -13.57 6.69 -5.49
C LEU A 100 -12.95 8.09 -5.43
N SER A 101 -12.24 8.54 -6.46
CA SER A 101 -11.59 9.87 -6.47
C SER A 101 -12.50 11.02 -6.02
N PRO A 102 -13.77 11.11 -6.45
CA PRO A 102 -14.68 12.17 -5.99
C PRO A 102 -15.00 12.09 -4.49
N LEU A 103 -15.12 10.89 -3.93
CA LEU A 103 -15.35 10.71 -2.48
C LEU A 103 -14.10 11.02 -1.67
N ILE A 104 -12.92 10.62 -2.17
CA ILE A 104 -11.63 10.94 -1.56
C ILE A 104 -11.45 12.46 -1.49
N GLU A 105 -11.84 13.19 -2.54
CA GLU A 105 -11.80 14.65 -2.55
C GLU A 105 -12.85 15.28 -1.63
N ARG A 106 -14.10 14.78 -1.65
CA ARG A 106 -15.21 15.27 -0.80
C ARG A 106 -14.85 15.21 0.69
N PHE A 107 -14.16 14.16 1.12
CA PHE A 107 -13.81 13.92 2.52
C PHE A 107 -12.34 14.24 2.86
N ASP A 108 -11.57 14.89 1.95
CA ASP A 108 -10.14 15.22 2.10
C ASP A 108 -9.25 14.03 2.55
N LEU A 109 -9.51 12.85 1.99
CA LEU A 109 -8.78 11.63 2.32
C LEU A 109 -7.45 11.52 1.55
N ALA A 110 -6.56 10.65 2.05
CA ALA A 110 -5.31 10.34 1.35
C ALA A 110 -5.57 9.71 -0.03
N ARG A 111 -4.87 10.19 -1.07
CA ARG A 111 -5.00 9.64 -2.43
C ARG A 111 -4.18 8.34 -2.59
N PRO A 112 -4.74 7.29 -3.22
CA PRO A 112 -4.02 6.05 -3.47
C PRO A 112 -2.93 6.23 -4.53
N GLN A 113 -1.76 5.64 -4.29
CA GLN A 113 -0.66 5.62 -5.25
C GLN A 113 -0.72 4.34 -6.08
N LEU A 114 -1.44 4.42 -7.20
CA LEU A 114 -1.74 3.26 -8.03
C LEU A 114 -0.69 3.03 -9.12
N PRO A 115 -0.37 1.76 -9.46
CA PRO A 115 0.49 1.44 -10.58
C PRO A 115 -0.03 2.08 -11.89
N GLY A 116 0.87 2.65 -12.68
CA GLY A 116 0.54 3.29 -13.95
C GLY A 116 -0.14 4.66 -13.85
N SER A 117 -0.39 5.18 -12.64
CA SER A 117 -0.88 6.54 -12.47
C SER A 117 0.29 7.51 -12.53
N THR A 118 0.28 8.44 -13.50
CA THR A 118 1.33 9.46 -13.69
C THR A 118 1.43 10.45 -12.53
N ASP A 119 0.46 10.45 -11.62
CA ASP A 119 0.39 11.35 -10.45
C ASP A 119 1.45 11.05 -9.38
N GLY A 120 2.03 9.83 -9.40
CA GLY A 120 3.00 9.37 -8.40
C GLY A 120 4.41 9.97 -8.52
N GLN A 121 4.77 10.57 -9.65
CA GLN A 121 6.13 11.11 -9.87
C GLN A 121 6.30 12.56 -9.39
N ALA A 122 5.22 13.33 -9.26
CA ALA A 122 5.30 14.77 -8.93
C ALA A 122 5.29 15.07 -7.41
N ASN A 123 4.99 14.09 -6.55
CA ASN A 123 4.64 14.35 -5.14
C ASN A 123 5.60 13.77 -4.08
N ARG A 124 6.88 13.55 -4.41
CA ARG A 124 7.91 13.36 -3.37
C ARG A 124 8.44 14.68 -2.78
N GLY A 125 7.93 15.83 -3.24
CA GLY A 125 8.45 17.16 -2.88
C GLY A 125 7.44 18.20 -2.35
N ARG A 126 6.14 17.88 -2.19
CA ARG A 126 5.14 18.88 -1.77
C ARG A 126 4.20 18.40 -0.66
N SER A 127 4.73 17.79 0.39
CA SER A 127 4.01 17.76 1.68
C SER A 127 4.46 18.92 2.57
N ALA A 128 4.40 20.15 2.02
CA ALA A 128 4.34 21.37 2.82
C ALA A 128 2.86 21.75 2.93
N ARG A 129 2.08 20.94 3.64
CA ARG A 129 0.69 21.29 3.97
C ARG A 129 0.73 22.50 4.90
N LYS A 130 0.36 23.67 4.36
CA LYS A 130 -0.01 24.85 5.15
C LYS A 130 -1.07 24.41 6.16
N ARG A 131 -0.74 24.56 7.44
CA ARG A 131 -1.66 24.35 8.56
C ARG A 131 -2.80 25.37 8.41
N PRO A 132 -4.08 24.97 8.38
CA PRO A 132 -5.14 25.94 8.57
C PRO A 132 -5.04 26.44 10.02
N SER A 133 -4.87 27.76 10.15
CA SER A 133 -4.80 28.47 11.41
C SER A 133 -6.10 28.23 12.20
N ARG A 134 -5.96 27.60 13.37
CA ARG A 134 -7.00 27.52 14.39
C ARG A 134 -7.47 28.93 14.76
N PHE A 135 -8.78 29.06 14.89
CA PHE A 135 -9.53 29.94 15.78
C PHE A 135 -8.72 30.99 16.57
N LEU A 136 -9.03 32.25 16.34
CA LEU A 136 -9.15 33.23 17.43
C LEU A 136 -10.48 33.98 17.26
N ARG A 137 -11.46 33.53 18.05
CA ARG A 137 -12.57 34.37 18.53
C ARG A 137 -11.97 35.61 19.20
N ARG A 138 -12.50 36.79 18.90
CA ARG A 138 -13.04 37.71 19.90
C ARG A 138 -13.99 38.72 19.27
#